data_AF-A0A8J7A7E3-F1
#
_entry.id   AF-A0A8J7A7E3-F1
#
_cell.length_a   1.000
_cell.length_b   1.000
_cell.length_c   1.000
_cell.angle_alpha   90.00
_cell.angle_beta   90.00
_cell.angle_gamma   90.00
#
_symmetry.space_group_name_H-M   'P 1'
#
loop_
_entity.id
_entity.type
_entity.pdbx_description
1 polymer ?
#
loop_
_entity_poly.entity_id
_entity_poly.type
_entity_poly.pdbx_seq_one_letter_code
_entity_poly.pdbx_strand_id
1 'polypeptide(L)'
;MTNEELLQIIEKAAKEKATRLDLNNNPLTSPPPEIIEQGTQAIFTYLRERLEGSQQQWISKLLVVGEGGVGKTSLLRALRGEEFDTQESTTHGIEIKWLDLTHPGKAGTTMHLNTWDFGGQEIYHATHQFFLTNRSLFLLAWNARLGFEQGKLYYWLDTIKALAPESPILLVATHIDERDADLPLAELRRKYPQIIEHCKISCQISLGVEELRQAIAQAAAKLPLMGEIWPTTWLNAANAIRTQTKKQITPQQLWDIMAESKVADISKEVLARWLHELGEILYFQDNEELNDTVILKPQWVTEYISKVLESEEVIKRVGIFTRQKMAQLWCDLEPSMRDHFLHLMERFDLSYRTQENRDISLVVERLPFDPPNFEQKWQQIKQTDECHEISMKFQLNTIPAGIPTWFIARQHRFTTNTHWRNGVLFADTP
;
A
#
# COMPACT_ATOMS: atom_id res chain seq x y z
N MET A 1 -4.37 -6.49 -31.39
CA MET A 1 -5.63 -7.23 -31.56
C MET A 1 -6.70 -6.42 -30.87
N THR A 2 -7.74 -5.98 -31.57
CA THR A 2 -8.83 -5.21 -30.95
C THR A 2 -9.68 -6.14 -30.07
N ASN A 3 -10.43 -5.58 -29.12
CA ASN A 3 -11.35 -6.35 -28.29
C ASN A 3 -12.42 -7.09 -29.12
N GLU A 4 -12.80 -6.55 -30.29
CA GLU A 4 -13.73 -7.20 -31.23
C GLU A 4 -13.09 -8.40 -31.95
N GLU A 5 -11.82 -8.28 -32.38
CA GLU A 5 -11.09 -9.39 -32.99
C GLU A 5 -10.91 -10.55 -32.00
N LEU A 6 -10.60 -10.23 -30.73
CA LEU A 6 -10.49 -11.24 -29.69
C LEU A 6 -11.84 -11.92 -29.44
N LEU A 7 -12.93 -11.14 -29.33
CA LEU A 7 -14.28 -11.69 -29.17
C LEU A 7 -14.64 -12.64 -30.32
N GLN A 8 -14.32 -12.27 -31.56
CA GLN A 8 -14.56 -13.12 -32.73
C GLN A 8 -13.73 -14.41 -32.70
N ILE A 9 -12.45 -14.35 -32.29
CA ILE A 9 -11.60 -15.52 -32.13
C ILE A 9 -12.15 -16.45 -31.04
N ILE A 10 -12.63 -15.86 -29.95
CA ILE A 10 -13.23 -16.58 -28.82
C ILE A 10 -14.56 -17.23 -29.22
N GLU A 11 -15.46 -16.49 -29.88
CA GLU A 11 -16.74 -17.00 -30.36
C GLU A 11 -16.52 -18.14 -31.35
N LYS A 12 -15.53 -17.99 -32.24
CA LYS A 12 -15.10 -19.04 -33.14
C LYS A 12 -14.55 -20.25 -32.38
N ALA A 13 -13.65 -20.04 -31.43
CA ALA A 13 -13.06 -21.12 -30.61
C ALA A 13 -14.13 -21.86 -29.78
N ALA A 14 -15.10 -21.15 -29.22
CA ALA A 14 -16.23 -21.71 -28.49
C ALA A 14 -17.15 -22.52 -29.43
N LYS A 15 -17.44 -22.00 -30.62
CA LYS A 15 -18.25 -22.68 -31.65
C LYS A 15 -17.55 -23.92 -32.21
N GLU A 16 -16.23 -23.88 -32.33
CA GLU A 16 -15.38 -24.97 -32.83
C GLU A 16 -15.00 -25.99 -31.73
N LYS A 17 -15.47 -25.81 -30.48
CA LYS A 17 -15.11 -26.64 -29.31
C LYS A 17 -13.60 -26.78 -29.12
N ALA A 18 -12.86 -25.70 -29.38
CA ALA A 18 -11.42 -25.67 -29.20
C ALA A 18 -11.06 -25.97 -27.73
N THR A 19 -10.12 -26.89 -27.51
CA THR A 19 -9.67 -27.29 -26.17
C THR A 19 -8.48 -26.49 -25.66
N ARG A 20 -7.85 -25.69 -26.51
CA ARG A 20 -6.66 -24.87 -26.20
C ARG A 20 -6.78 -23.50 -26.85
N LEU A 21 -6.57 -22.45 -26.06
CA LEU A 21 -6.44 -21.07 -26.51
C LEU A 21 -5.15 -20.51 -25.91
N ASP A 22 -4.22 -20.07 -26.77
CA ASP A 22 -2.95 -19.47 -26.38
C ASP A 22 -2.97 -17.99 -26.75
N LEU A 23 -2.93 -17.12 -25.73
CA LEU A 23 -2.98 -15.67 -25.88
C LEU A 23 -1.65 -15.00 -25.51
N ASN A 24 -0.60 -15.78 -25.22
CA ASN A 24 0.70 -15.25 -24.78
C ASN A 24 1.31 -14.29 -25.81
N ASN A 25 2.01 -13.26 -25.31
CA ASN A 25 2.66 -12.19 -26.10
C ASN A 25 1.71 -11.26 -26.89
N ASN A 26 0.43 -11.18 -26.50
CA ASN A 26 -0.48 -10.16 -27.04
C ASN A 26 -0.70 -9.03 -26.01
N PRO A 27 -0.68 -7.75 -26.42
CA PRO A 27 -1.04 -6.62 -25.56
C PRO A 27 -2.57 -6.55 -25.39
N LEU A 28 -3.16 -7.57 -24.77
CA LEU A 28 -4.58 -7.60 -24.47
C LEU A 28 -4.83 -6.86 -23.15
N THR A 29 -5.81 -5.97 -23.14
CA THR A 29 -6.37 -5.42 -21.89
C THR A 29 -7.38 -6.39 -21.27
N SER A 30 -7.98 -7.27 -22.07
CA SER A 30 -8.95 -8.27 -21.62
C SER A 30 -8.78 -9.57 -22.43
N PRO A 31 -8.89 -10.78 -21.83
CA PRO A 31 -9.00 -11.05 -20.40
C PRO A 31 -7.73 -10.61 -19.64
N PRO A 32 -7.85 -10.30 -18.35
CA PRO A 32 -6.71 -9.79 -17.59
C PRO A 32 -5.64 -10.88 -17.41
N PRO A 33 -4.35 -10.51 -17.24
CA PRO A 33 -3.24 -11.46 -17.16
C PRO A 33 -3.47 -12.58 -16.14
N GLU A 34 -4.09 -12.28 -15.00
CA GLU A 34 -4.38 -13.26 -13.95
C GLU A 34 -5.35 -14.35 -14.42
N ILE A 35 -6.32 -14.01 -15.27
CA ILE A 35 -7.25 -14.98 -15.87
C ILE A 35 -6.52 -15.80 -16.95
N ILE A 36 -5.57 -15.19 -17.67
CA ILE A 36 -4.76 -15.89 -18.68
C ILE A 36 -3.85 -16.93 -18.01
N GLU A 37 -3.20 -16.56 -16.90
CA GLU A 37 -2.31 -17.43 -16.13
C GLU A 37 -3.01 -18.68 -15.57
N GLN A 38 -4.31 -18.57 -15.24
CA GLN A 38 -5.14 -19.70 -14.82
C GLN A 38 -5.51 -20.67 -15.96
N GLY A 39 -5.17 -20.35 -17.20
CA GLY A 39 -5.29 -21.23 -18.36
C GLY A 39 -6.63 -21.13 -19.11
N THR A 40 -6.76 -21.97 -20.16
CA THR A 40 -7.83 -21.85 -21.16
C THR A 40 -9.25 -21.92 -20.59
N GLN A 41 -9.49 -22.70 -19.53
CA GLN A 41 -10.82 -22.80 -18.91
C GLN A 41 -11.23 -21.52 -18.17
N ALA A 42 -10.29 -20.85 -17.50
CA ALA A 42 -10.52 -19.56 -16.84
C ALA A 42 -10.89 -18.50 -17.87
N ILE A 43 -10.13 -18.45 -18.96
CA ILE A 43 -10.37 -17.55 -20.09
C ILE A 43 -11.80 -17.75 -20.62
N PHE A 44 -12.20 -18.97 -20.99
CA PHE A 44 -13.55 -19.22 -21.50
C PHE A 44 -14.64 -18.87 -20.48
N THR A 45 -14.42 -19.13 -19.19
CA THR A 45 -15.39 -18.82 -18.14
C THR A 45 -15.59 -17.31 -18.01
N TYR A 46 -14.52 -16.54 -17.87
CA TYR A 46 -14.57 -15.07 -17.81
C TYR A 46 -15.29 -14.47 -19.03
N LEU A 47 -15.00 -15.00 -20.21
CA LEU A 47 -15.60 -14.52 -21.46
C LEU A 47 -17.10 -14.83 -21.54
N ARG A 48 -17.55 -15.99 -21.02
CA ARG A 48 -18.99 -16.29 -20.92
C ARG A 48 -19.70 -15.36 -19.93
N GLU A 49 -19.14 -15.16 -18.73
CA GLU A 49 -19.71 -14.23 -17.74
C GLU A 49 -19.84 -12.82 -18.34
N ARG A 50 -18.86 -12.39 -19.15
CA ARG A 50 -18.88 -11.10 -19.84
C ARG A 50 -19.96 -10.99 -20.93
N LEU A 51 -20.27 -12.07 -21.64
CA LEU A 51 -21.31 -12.11 -22.68
C LEU A 51 -22.73 -12.06 -22.09
N GLU A 52 -22.94 -12.61 -20.90
CA GLU A 52 -24.23 -12.56 -20.20
C GLU A 52 -24.58 -11.15 -19.73
N GLY A 53 -23.56 -10.37 -19.38
CA GLY A 53 -23.70 -8.97 -19.01
C GLY A 53 -22.39 -8.43 -18.47
N SER A 54 -22.03 -7.22 -18.86
CA SER A 54 -20.82 -6.58 -18.36
C SER A 54 -20.88 -5.07 -18.41
N GLN A 55 -20.06 -4.43 -17.59
CA GLN A 55 -19.93 -2.98 -17.54
C GLN A 55 -18.47 -2.58 -17.41
N GLN A 56 -18.07 -1.53 -18.13
CA GLN A 56 -16.77 -0.89 -17.93
C GLN A 56 -16.72 -0.21 -16.56
N GLN A 57 -15.68 -0.52 -15.78
CA GLN A 57 -15.40 0.11 -14.51
C GLN A 57 -14.30 1.13 -14.67
N TRP A 58 -14.59 2.36 -14.26
CA TRP A 58 -13.64 3.47 -14.27
C TRP A 58 -13.17 3.76 -12.85
N ILE A 59 -12.66 2.73 -12.18
CA ILE A 59 -12.31 2.77 -10.76
C ILE A 59 -10.82 2.50 -10.60
N SER A 60 -10.14 3.27 -9.76
CA SER A 60 -8.77 2.98 -9.36
C SER A 60 -8.45 3.57 -7.99
N LYS A 61 -7.25 3.28 -7.48
CA LYS A 61 -6.75 3.73 -6.19
C LYS A 61 -5.76 4.88 -6.37
N LEU A 62 -5.91 5.93 -5.57
CA LEU A 62 -5.00 7.06 -5.50
C LEU A 62 -4.47 7.21 -4.08
N LEU A 63 -3.17 7.25 -3.90
CA LEU A 63 -2.52 7.40 -2.60
C LEU A 63 -1.83 8.75 -2.51
N VAL A 64 -2.09 9.51 -1.45
CA VAL A 64 -1.39 10.77 -1.18
C VAL A 64 -0.38 10.56 -0.07
N VAL A 65 0.90 10.69 -0.41
CA VAL A 65 2.03 10.46 0.50
C VAL A 65 2.92 11.69 0.60
N GLY A 66 3.69 11.79 1.68
CA GLY A 66 4.50 12.96 2.00
C GLY A 66 4.52 13.22 3.51
N GLU A 67 5.44 14.09 3.95
CA GLU A 67 5.63 14.41 5.37
C GLU A 67 4.36 14.98 6.04
N GLY A 68 4.36 14.99 7.37
CA GLY A 68 3.36 15.69 8.17
C GLY A 68 3.29 17.18 7.84
N GLY A 69 2.08 17.72 7.78
CA GLY A 69 1.86 19.16 7.58
C GLY A 69 2.17 19.69 6.17
N VAL A 70 2.45 18.83 5.18
CA VAL A 70 2.67 19.29 3.79
C VAL A 70 1.39 19.70 3.05
N GLY A 71 0.20 19.49 3.64
CA GLY A 71 -1.09 19.87 3.05
C GLY A 71 -1.79 18.77 2.23
N LYS A 72 -1.58 17.48 2.56
CA LYS A 72 -2.21 16.34 1.85
C LYS A 72 -3.75 16.36 1.93
N THR A 73 -4.27 16.60 3.12
CA THR A 73 -5.72 16.68 3.39
C THR A 73 -6.32 17.88 2.65
N SER A 74 -5.76 19.07 2.84
CA SER A 74 -6.12 20.27 2.08
C SER A 74 -6.06 20.08 0.55
N LEU A 75 -5.06 19.36 0.05
CA LEU A 75 -4.94 19.03 -1.38
C LEU A 75 -6.12 18.18 -1.86
N LEU A 76 -6.47 17.12 -1.13
CA LEU A 76 -7.60 16.27 -1.48
C LEU A 76 -8.95 17.00 -1.38
N ARG A 77 -9.11 17.89 -0.40
CA ARG A 77 -10.27 18.78 -0.29
C ARG A 77 -10.39 19.69 -1.51
N ALA A 78 -9.31 20.37 -1.88
CA ALA A 78 -9.27 21.24 -3.04
C ALA A 78 -9.58 20.48 -4.34
N LEU A 79 -9.05 19.26 -4.51
CA LEU A 79 -9.37 18.41 -5.66
C LEU A 79 -10.85 18.02 -5.73
N ARG A 80 -11.55 17.92 -4.59
CA ARG A 80 -13.00 17.67 -4.52
C ARG A 80 -13.85 18.95 -4.64
N GLY A 81 -13.22 20.12 -4.74
CA GLY A 81 -13.92 21.41 -4.75
C GLY A 81 -14.47 21.82 -3.38
N GLU A 82 -13.94 21.24 -2.30
CA GLU A 82 -14.27 21.61 -0.92
C GLU A 82 -13.49 22.88 -0.52
N GLU A 83 -14.06 23.71 0.36
CA GLU A 83 -13.40 24.92 0.85
C GLU A 83 -12.15 24.60 1.70
N PHE A 84 -11.16 25.49 1.59
CA PHE A 84 -9.93 25.43 2.37
C PHE A 84 -10.21 25.69 3.85
N ASP A 85 -9.78 24.77 4.71
CA ASP A 85 -9.97 24.86 6.14
C ASP A 85 -8.68 25.31 6.84
N THR A 86 -8.70 26.52 7.41
CA THR A 86 -7.56 27.10 8.13
C THR A 86 -7.33 26.48 9.51
N GLN A 87 -8.31 25.72 10.03
CA GLN A 87 -8.24 25.04 11.32
C GLN A 87 -8.19 23.50 11.15
N GLU A 88 -7.77 23.04 9.97
CA GLU A 88 -7.65 21.62 9.66
C GLU A 88 -6.70 20.93 10.66
N SER A 89 -7.24 20.02 11.46
CA SER A 89 -6.45 19.21 12.39
C SER A 89 -5.60 18.20 11.63
N THR A 90 -4.47 17.77 12.21
CA THR A 90 -3.67 16.69 11.64
C THR A 90 -4.47 15.41 11.50
N THR A 91 -4.51 14.83 10.30
CA THR A 91 -5.15 13.53 10.05
C THR A 91 -4.51 12.45 10.93
N HIS A 92 -5.34 11.74 11.67
CA HIS A 92 -4.95 10.56 12.44
C HIS A 92 -5.28 9.29 11.65
N GLY A 93 -4.31 8.39 11.48
CA GLY A 93 -4.51 7.15 10.73
C GLY A 93 -4.69 7.39 9.24
N ILE A 94 -5.82 6.94 8.68
CA ILE A 94 -6.12 7.02 7.24
C ILE A 94 -7.55 7.52 7.04
N GLU A 95 -7.71 8.49 6.14
CA GLU A 95 -9.00 8.89 5.61
C GLU A 95 -9.15 8.41 4.17
N ILE A 96 -10.26 7.72 3.89
CA ILE A 96 -10.54 7.17 2.55
C ILE A 96 -11.81 7.82 2.01
N LYS A 97 -11.69 8.51 0.87
CA LYS A 97 -12.79 9.22 0.20
C LYS A 97 -12.72 9.03 -1.30
N TRP A 98 -13.88 9.05 -1.96
CA TRP A 98 -13.94 9.05 -3.42
C TRP A 98 -13.59 10.43 -3.98
N LEU A 99 -12.85 10.44 -5.09
CA LEU A 99 -12.61 11.61 -5.95
C LEU A 99 -13.11 11.29 -7.35
N ASP A 100 -14.10 12.05 -7.80
CA ASP A 100 -14.69 11.89 -9.12
C ASP A 100 -14.02 12.84 -10.12
N LEU A 101 -13.52 12.28 -11.22
CA LEU A 101 -12.84 13.00 -12.30
C LEU A 101 -13.47 12.66 -13.65
N THR A 102 -13.60 13.65 -14.52
CA THR A 102 -14.03 13.39 -15.91
C THR A 102 -12.92 12.69 -16.68
N HIS A 103 -13.27 11.65 -17.44
CA HIS A 103 -12.30 10.96 -18.29
C HIS A 103 -11.80 11.89 -19.41
N PRO A 104 -10.48 12.07 -19.60
CA PRO A 104 -9.93 13.07 -20.51
C PRO A 104 -10.21 12.79 -22.00
N GLY A 105 -10.33 11.51 -22.38
CA GLY A 105 -10.58 11.08 -23.76
C GLY A 105 -11.98 10.53 -24.06
N LYS A 106 -12.92 10.58 -23.10
CA LYS A 106 -14.25 9.95 -23.24
C LYS A 106 -15.32 10.85 -22.61
N ALA A 107 -16.00 11.62 -23.44
CA ALA A 107 -17.05 12.53 -22.99
C ALA A 107 -18.16 11.79 -22.24
N GLY A 108 -18.63 12.38 -21.14
CA GLY A 108 -19.70 11.81 -20.30
C GLY A 108 -19.29 10.61 -19.44
N THR A 109 -18.00 10.25 -19.41
CA THR A 109 -17.47 9.19 -18.54
C THR A 109 -16.83 9.79 -17.29
N THR A 110 -17.26 9.32 -16.12
CA THR A 110 -16.65 9.68 -14.83
C THR A 110 -15.75 8.54 -14.35
N MET A 111 -14.55 8.89 -13.90
CA MET A 111 -13.63 8.02 -13.20
C MET A 111 -13.74 8.26 -11.70
N HIS A 112 -13.76 7.18 -10.92
CA HIS A 112 -13.87 7.19 -9.48
C HIS A 112 -12.54 6.74 -8.88
N LEU A 113 -11.84 7.65 -8.22
CA LEU A 113 -10.59 7.34 -7.54
C LEU A 113 -10.85 7.16 -6.05
N ASN A 114 -10.51 5.98 -5.53
CA ASN A 114 -10.49 5.72 -4.11
C ASN A 114 -9.25 6.41 -3.53
N THR A 115 -9.42 7.60 -2.94
CA THR A 115 -8.31 8.42 -2.44
C THR A 115 -7.97 8.08 -1.00
N TRP A 116 -6.69 7.82 -0.75
CA TRP A 116 -6.14 7.48 0.56
C TRP A 116 -5.30 8.65 1.06
N ASP A 117 -5.80 9.33 2.08
CA ASP A 117 -5.07 10.35 2.84
C ASP A 117 -4.43 9.73 4.08
N PHE A 118 -3.12 9.76 4.14
CA PHE A 118 -2.38 9.19 5.26
C PHE A 118 -1.97 10.28 6.25
N GLY A 119 -2.24 10.05 7.54
CA GLY A 119 -1.76 10.88 8.63
C GLY A 119 -0.25 11.01 8.59
N GLY A 120 0.26 12.24 8.54
CA GLY A 120 1.70 12.47 8.32
C GLY A 120 2.59 12.40 9.55
N GLN A 121 2.16 11.78 10.65
CA GLN A 121 3.04 11.60 11.82
C GLN A 121 4.07 10.51 11.51
N GLU A 122 5.34 10.72 11.89
CA GLU A 122 6.46 9.82 11.55
C GLU A 122 6.23 8.38 12.01
N ILE A 123 5.49 8.22 13.09
CA ILE A 123 5.12 6.94 13.70
C ILE A 123 4.26 6.08 12.75
N TYR A 124 3.45 6.70 11.91
CA TYR A 124 2.53 5.99 11.00
C TYR A 124 3.17 5.65 9.65
N HIS A 125 4.36 6.16 9.33
CA HIS A 125 5.01 5.88 8.05
C HIS A 125 5.16 4.39 7.75
N ALA A 126 5.38 3.61 8.79
CA ALA A 126 5.55 2.17 8.68
C ALA A 126 4.20 1.46 8.44
N THR A 127 3.08 2.00 8.95
CA THR A 127 1.74 1.45 8.68
C THR A 127 1.22 1.81 7.29
N HIS A 128 1.73 2.88 6.65
CA HIS A 128 1.32 3.22 5.29
C HIS A 128 1.73 2.13 4.28
N GLN A 129 2.80 1.40 4.58
CA GLN A 129 3.37 0.34 3.73
C GLN A 129 2.38 -0.79 3.45
N PHE A 130 1.43 -1.06 4.36
CA PHE A 130 0.34 -2.03 4.15
C PHE A 130 -0.48 -1.75 2.89
N PHE A 131 -0.55 -0.48 2.51
CA PHE A 131 -1.47 0.02 1.51
C PHE A 131 -0.76 0.49 0.24
N LEU A 132 0.57 0.52 0.22
CA LEU A 132 1.34 0.90 -0.96
C LEU A 132 1.40 -0.29 -1.93
N THR A 133 0.41 -0.36 -2.82
CA THR A 133 0.25 -1.45 -3.78
C THR A 133 0.55 -0.97 -5.20
N ASN A 134 0.94 -1.90 -6.08
CA ASN A 134 1.00 -1.63 -7.51
C ASN A 134 -0.39 -1.23 -8.08
N ARG A 135 -0.41 -0.80 -9.35
CA ARG A 135 -1.63 -0.40 -10.10
C ARG A 135 -2.40 0.77 -9.50
N SER A 136 -1.72 1.56 -8.66
CA SER A 136 -2.27 2.76 -8.03
C SER A 136 -1.60 4.01 -8.61
N LEU A 137 -2.22 5.18 -8.43
CA LEU A 137 -1.57 6.47 -8.70
C LEU A 137 -1.08 7.09 -7.40
N PHE A 138 0.17 7.55 -7.37
CA PHE A 138 0.74 8.21 -6.21
C PHE A 138 0.82 9.72 -6.41
N LEU A 139 0.29 10.48 -5.45
CA LEU A 139 0.57 11.91 -5.29
C LEU A 139 1.59 12.08 -4.18
N LEU A 140 2.82 12.42 -4.53
CA LEU A 140 3.87 12.71 -3.55
C LEU A 140 3.91 14.21 -3.29
N ALA A 141 3.26 14.63 -2.20
CA ALA A 141 3.16 16.01 -1.78
C ALA A 141 4.38 16.44 -0.94
N TRP A 142 4.92 17.62 -1.23
CA TRP A 142 6.01 18.23 -0.47
C TRP A 142 5.80 19.74 -0.36
N ASN A 143 6.22 20.33 0.76
CA ASN A 143 6.05 21.75 1.01
C ASN A 143 7.20 22.56 0.41
N ALA A 144 6.90 23.45 -0.54
CA ALA A 144 7.90 24.29 -1.21
C ALA A 144 8.68 25.18 -0.24
N ARG A 145 8.07 25.60 0.89
CA ARG A 145 8.69 26.47 1.90
C ARG A 145 9.90 25.81 2.57
N LEU A 146 9.75 24.53 2.93
CA LEU A 146 10.76 23.73 3.65
C LEU A 146 11.85 23.20 2.72
N GLY A 147 11.57 23.13 1.42
CA GLY A 147 12.45 22.50 0.44
C GLY A 147 12.31 20.97 0.44
N PHE A 148 12.72 20.36 -0.67
CA PHE A 148 12.49 18.93 -0.92
C PHE A 148 13.34 17.99 -0.07
N GLU A 149 14.50 18.45 0.42
CA GLU A 149 15.37 17.69 1.31
C GLU A 149 14.73 17.50 2.68
N GLN A 150 14.19 18.58 3.26
CA GLN A 150 13.48 18.53 4.54
C GLN A 150 12.14 17.80 4.43
N GLY A 151 11.50 17.87 3.26
CA GLY A 151 10.28 17.10 2.94
C GLY A 151 10.51 15.60 2.72
N LYS A 152 11.71 15.08 3.02
CA LYS A 152 12.10 13.67 2.85
C LYS A 152 11.64 13.08 1.50
N LEU A 153 11.75 13.86 0.42
CA LEU A 153 11.20 13.46 -0.88
C LEU A 153 11.79 12.12 -1.37
N TYR A 154 13.11 11.98 -1.27
CA TYR A 154 13.80 10.75 -1.65
C TYR A 154 13.37 9.53 -0.84
N TYR A 155 13.04 9.71 0.45
CA TYR A 155 12.56 8.62 1.29
C TYR A 155 11.24 8.05 0.76
N TRP A 156 10.28 8.91 0.43
CA TRP A 156 9.01 8.48 -0.14
C TRP A 156 9.20 7.86 -1.53
N LEU A 157 10.06 8.45 -2.37
CA LEU A 157 10.37 7.89 -3.69
C LEU A 157 11.01 6.50 -3.61
N ASP A 158 11.97 6.29 -2.71
CA ASP A 158 12.60 4.98 -2.48
C ASP A 158 11.59 3.96 -1.93
N THR A 159 10.69 4.38 -1.05
CA THR A 159 9.63 3.54 -0.48
C THR A 159 8.63 3.09 -1.57
N ILE A 160 8.14 4.03 -2.39
CA ILE A 160 7.25 3.71 -3.52
C ILE A 160 7.96 2.80 -4.52
N LYS A 161 9.23 3.06 -4.84
CA LYS A 161 10.02 2.23 -5.75
C LYS A 161 10.17 0.80 -5.24
N ALA A 162 10.31 0.61 -3.94
CA ALA A 162 10.46 -0.71 -3.33
C ALA A 162 9.14 -1.50 -3.28
N LEU A 163 8.02 -0.83 -3.00
CA LEU A 163 6.72 -1.49 -2.72
C LEU A 163 5.76 -1.48 -3.92
N ALA A 164 5.84 -0.46 -4.78
CA ALA A 164 4.96 -0.26 -5.92
C ALA A 164 5.73 0.24 -7.17
N PRO A 165 6.73 -0.53 -7.68
CA PRO A 165 7.64 -0.10 -8.75
C PRO A 165 6.98 0.21 -10.10
N GLU A 166 5.76 -0.27 -10.34
CA GLU A 166 5.05 -0.09 -11.61
C GLU A 166 4.09 1.11 -11.58
N SER A 167 3.89 1.71 -10.39
CA SER A 167 2.88 2.73 -10.20
C SER A 167 3.39 4.12 -10.58
N PRO A 168 2.64 4.93 -11.35
CA PRO A 168 3.03 6.30 -11.69
C PRO A 168 3.00 7.23 -10.47
N ILE A 169 3.87 8.22 -10.48
CA ILE A 169 4.04 9.23 -9.42
C ILE A 169 3.86 10.64 -10.02
N LEU A 170 2.96 11.42 -9.42
CA LEU A 170 2.87 12.86 -9.60
C LEU A 170 3.53 13.53 -8.41
N LEU A 171 4.59 14.31 -8.65
CA LEU A 171 5.17 15.17 -7.62
C LEU A 171 4.28 16.41 -7.46
N VAL A 172 3.90 16.74 -6.23
CA VAL A 172 3.03 17.89 -5.94
C VAL A 172 3.75 18.83 -4.98
N ALA A 173 4.24 19.96 -5.48
CA ALA A 173 4.75 21.02 -4.65
C ALA A 173 3.59 21.86 -4.11
N THR A 174 3.42 21.87 -2.80
CA THR A 174 2.39 22.65 -2.12
C THR A 174 2.95 23.98 -1.62
N HIS A 175 2.05 24.92 -1.32
CA HIS A 175 2.38 26.23 -0.75
C HIS A 175 3.31 27.10 -1.62
N ILE A 176 3.17 27.02 -2.94
CA ILE A 176 4.01 27.78 -3.89
C ILE A 176 3.80 29.29 -3.85
N ASP A 177 2.72 29.74 -3.21
CA ASP A 177 2.40 31.14 -2.96
C ASP A 177 3.47 31.86 -2.11
N GLU A 178 4.29 31.10 -1.38
CA GLU A 178 5.36 31.65 -0.54
C GLU A 178 6.78 31.40 -1.08
N ARG A 179 7.00 30.33 -1.87
CA ARG A 179 8.34 29.99 -2.40
C ARG A 179 8.23 29.21 -3.70
N ASP A 180 9.15 29.47 -4.63
CA ASP A 180 9.22 28.69 -5.86
C ASP A 180 9.67 27.25 -5.58
N ALA A 181 9.03 26.32 -6.28
CA ALA A 181 9.24 24.88 -6.16
C ALA A 181 10.27 24.41 -7.18
N ASP A 182 11.54 24.75 -6.96
CA ASP A 182 12.63 24.26 -7.79
C ASP A 182 13.07 22.85 -7.35
N LEU A 183 13.21 21.96 -8.32
CA LEU A 183 13.58 20.56 -8.13
C LEU A 183 14.53 20.12 -9.25
N PRO A 184 15.53 19.27 -8.96
CA PRO A 184 16.35 18.63 -9.98
C PRO A 184 15.57 17.52 -10.71
N LEU A 185 14.47 17.88 -11.40
CA LEU A 185 13.53 16.95 -12.02
C LEU A 185 14.18 15.99 -13.01
N ALA A 186 15.19 16.45 -13.75
CA ALA A 186 15.91 15.60 -14.70
C ALA A 186 16.66 14.46 -14.00
N GLU A 187 17.30 14.75 -12.85
CA GLU A 187 17.97 13.73 -12.04
C GLU A 187 16.95 12.80 -11.38
N LEU A 188 15.88 13.37 -10.80
CA LEU A 188 14.82 12.60 -10.16
C LEU A 188 14.16 11.62 -11.14
N ARG A 189 13.79 12.07 -12.34
CA ARG A 189 13.21 11.19 -13.38
C ARG A 189 14.18 10.10 -13.85
N ARG A 190 15.49 10.38 -13.86
CA ARG A 190 16.51 9.36 -14.18
C ARG A 190 16.58 8.28 -13.10
N LYS A 191 16.49 8.64 -11.82
CA LYS A 191 16.53 7.69 -10.69
C LYS A 191 15.18 6.98 -10.46
N TYR A 192 14.09 7.68 -10.76
CA TYR A 192 12.69 7.27 -10.58
C TYR A 192 11.88 7.52 -11.87
N PRO A 193 11.96 6.63 -12.87
CA PRO A 193 11.20 6.75 -14.11
C PRO A 193 9.67 6.78 -13.93
N GLN A 194 9.19 6.35 -12.76
CA GLN A 194 7.78 6.41 -12.35
C GLN A 194 7.25 7.86 -12.24
N ILE A 195 8.13 8.86 -12.10
CA ILE A 195 7.73 10.26 -12.01
C ILE A 195 7.30 10.75 -13.40
N ILE A 196 5.98 10.87 -13.58
CA ILE A 196 5.41 11.30 -14.85
C ILE A 196 5.29 12.83 -14.93
N GLU A 197 5.00 13.51 -13.81
CA GLU A 197 4.78 14.96 -13.80
C GLU A 197 5.15 15.60 -12.46
N HIS A 198 5.37 16.92 -12.50
CA HIS A 198 5.56 17.78 -11.33
C HIS A 198 4.58 18.94 -11.40
N CYS A 199 3.65 18.97 -10.46
CA CYS A 199 2.60 19.98 -10.36
C CYS A 199 2.94 20.94 -9.21
N LYS A 200 2.73 22.23 -9.45
CA LYS A 200 2.92 23.30 -8.47
C LYS A 200 1.54 23.82 -8.07
N ILE A 201 1.22 23.79 -6.78
CA ILE A 201 -0.10 24.20 -6.29
C ILE A 201 -0.05 25.10 -5.05
N SER A 202 -1.10 25.89 -4.87
CA SER A 202 -1.45 26.49 -3.58
C SER A 202 -2.95 26.31 -3.31
N CYS A 203 -3.27 25.51 -2.29
CA CYS A 203 -4.65 25.26 -1.89
C CYS A 203 -5.34 26.51 -1.34
N GLN A 204 -4.59 27.42 -0.70
CA GLN A 204 -5.14 28.64 -0.10
C GLN A 204 -5.73 29.61 -1.14
N ILE A 205 -5.07 29.73 -2.30
CA ILE A 205 -5.51 30.59 -3.40
C ILE A 205 -6.06 29.81 -4.60
N SER A 206 -6.27 28.50 -4.44
CA SER A 206 -6.73 27.58 -5.50
C SER A 206 -5.89 27.62 -6.79
N LEU A 207 -4.59 27.91 -6.68
CA LEU A 207 -3.67 27.97 -7.82
C LEU A 207 -3.15 26.57 -8.17
N GLY A 208 -3.16 26.20 -9.45
CA GLY A 208 -2.61 24.93 -9.93
C GLY A 208 -3.48 23.70 -9.68
N VAL A 209 -4.62 23.85 -8.99
CA VAL A 209 -5.48 22.73 -8.58
C VAL A 209 -6.17 22.09 -9.78
N GLU A 210 -6.62 22.88 -10.76
CA GLU A 210 -7.27 22.37 -11.97
C GLU A 210 -6.26 21.68 -12.91
N GLU A 211 -5.06 22.24 -13.05
CA GLU A 211 -3.96 21.61 -13.78
C GLU A 211 -3.57 20.27 -13.15
N LEU A 212 -3.49 20.21 -11.81
CA LEU A 212 -3.28 18.96 -11.10
C LEU A 212 -4.44 17.99 -11.32
N ARG A 213 -5.69 18.45 -11.28
CA ARG A 213 -6.89 17.62 -11.54
C ARG A 213 -6.83 17.00 -12.94
N GLN A 214 -6.38 17.75 -13.95
CA GLN A 214 -6.17 17.25 -15.31
C GLN A 214 -5.01 16.25 -15.40
N ALA A 215 -3.88 16.52 -14.75
CA ALA A 215 -2.74 15.61 -14.68
C ALA A 215 -3.13 14.26 -14.03
N ILE A 216 -3.88 14.31 -12.92
CA ILE A 216 -4.43 13.13 -12.26
C ILE A 216 -5.35 12.37 -13.21
N ALA A 217 -6.28 13.04 -13.89
CA ALA A 217 -7.19 12.40 -14.83
C ALA A 217 -6.43 11.71 -15.99
N GLN A 218 -5.41 12.35 -16.54
CA GLN A 218 -4.57 11.79 -17.62
C GLN A 218 -3.74 10.59 -17.17
N ALA A 219 -3.20 10.63 -15.95
CA ALA A 219 -2.44 9.53 -15.37
C ALA A 219 -3.36 8.35 -15.01
N ALA A 220 -4.48 8.64 -14.33
CA ALA A 220 -5.45 7.66 -13.88
C ALA A 220 -6.08 6.89 -15.05
N ALA A 221 -6.39 7.57 -16.16
CA ALA A 221 -6.93 6.96 -17.38
C ALA A 221 -6.03 5.88 -18.00
N LYS A 222 -4.74 5.84 -17.64
CA LYS A 222 -3.75 4.88 -18.15
C LYS A 222 -3.44 3.75 -17.17
N LEU A 223 -4.05 3.73 -15.98
CA LEU A 223 -3.80 2.69 -14.99
C LEU A 223 -4.37 1.33 -15.44
N PRO A 224 -3.75 0.20 -15.08
CA PRO A 224 -4.13 -1.13 -15.60
C PRO A 224 -5.59 -1.54 -15.35
N LEU A 225 -6.20 -1.15 -14.22
CA LEU A 225 -7.59 -1.50 -13.91
C LEU A 225 -8.62 -0.47 -14.43
N MET A 226 -8.16 0.64 -15.01
CA MET A 226 -9.02 1.74 -15.43
C MET A 226 -9.69 1.44 -16.77
N GLY A 227 -11.02 1.39 -16.78
CA GLY A 227 -11.81 1.06 -17.95
C GLY A 227 -11.97 -0.45 -18.19
N GLU A 228 -11.54 -1.28 -17.24
CA GLU A 228 -11.67 -2.74 -17.31
C GLU A 228 -13.14 -3.17 -17.34
N ILE A 229 -13.42 -4.24 -18.08
CA ILE A 229 -14.78 -4.73 -18.25
C ILE A 229 -15.04 -5.81 -17.21
N TRP A 230 -15.96 -5.52 -16.29
CA TRP A 230 -16.35 -6.44 -15.25
C TRP A 230 -17.65 -7.13 -15.64
N PRO A 231 -17.75 -8.46 -15.53
CA PRO A 231 -19.02 -9.16 -15.61
C PRO A 231 -20.02 -8.62 -14.58
N THR A 232 -21.31 -8.65 -14.90
CA THR A 232 -22.37 -8.20 -13.98
C THR A 232 -22.36 -9.01 -12.68
N THR A 233 -21.98 -10.29 -12.72
CA THR A 233 -21.80 -11.13 -11.53
C THR A 233 -20.74 -10.58 -10.57
N TRP A 234 -19.61 -10.10 -11.12
CA TRP A 234 -18.52 -9.51 -10.33
C TRP A 234 -18.94 -8.18 -9.73
N LEU A 235 -19.69 -7.36 -10.46
CA LEU A 235 -20.21 -6.08 -9.97
C LEU A 235 -21.20 -6.27 -8.83
N ASN A 236 -22.10 -7.24 -8.97
CA ASN A 236 -23.04 -7.60 -7.92
C ASN A 236 -22.30 -8.07 -6.66
N ALA A 237 -21.28 -8.92 -6.82
CA ALA A 237 -20.45 -9.38 -5.71
C ALA A 237 -19.71 -8.22 -5.03
N ALA A 238 -19.03 -7.36 -5.80
CA ALA A 238 -18.32 -6.19 -5.27
C ALA A 238 -19.27 -5.26 -4.50
N ASN A 239 -20.46 -4.99 -5.04
CA ASN A 239 -21.48 -4.20 -4.35
C ASN A 239 -21.99 -4.88 -3.08
N ALA A 240 -22.20 -6.19 -3.09
CA ALA A 240 -22.59 -6.95 -1.90
C ALA A 240 -21.50 -6.93 -0.82
N ILE A 241 -20.22 -6.90 -1.20
CA ILE A 241 -19.09 -6.75 -0.28
C ILE A 241 -19.03 -5.33 0.28
N ARG A 242 -19.18 -4.30 -0.57
CA ARG A 242 -19.16 -2.87 -0.16
C ARG A 242 -20.25 -2.54 0.87
N THR A 243 -21.43 -3.15 0.73
CA THR A 243 -22.59 -2.91 1.63
C THR A 243 -22.52 -3.70 2.93
N GLN A 244 -21.52 -4.57 3.12
CA GLN A 244 -21.32 -5.24 4.40
C GLN A 244 -21.04 -4.23 5.51
N THR A 245 -21.74 -4.41 6.63
CA THR A 245 -21.56 -3.63 7.86
C THR A 245 -20.43 -4.18 8.73
N LYS A 246 -20.05 -5.45 8.53
CA LYS A 246 -18.94 -6.09 9.25
C LYS A 246 -17.59 -5.45 8.85
N LYS A 247 -16.68 -5.37 9.81
CA LYS A 247 -15.30 -4.92 9.57
C LYS A 247 -14.42 -5.99 8.91
N GLN A 248 -14.76 -7.26 9.12
CA GLN A 248 -14.05 -8.42 8.63
C GLN A 248 -15.01 -9.58 8.33
N ILE A 249 -14.56 -10.48 7.47
CA ILE A 249 -15.22 -11.76 7.19
C ILE A 249 -14.16 -12.86 6.99
N THR A 250 -14.59 -14.12 7.02
CA THR A 250 -13.71 -15.22 6.64
C THR A 250 -13.61 -15.34 5.11
N PRO A 251 -12.56 -15.97 4.56
CA PRO A 251 -12.47 -16.29 3.14
C PRO A 251 -13.68 -17.07 2.64
N GLN A 252 -14.16 -18.05 3.42
CA GLN A 252 -15.37 -18.80 3.06
C GLN A 252 -16.60 -17.88 2.91
N GLN A 253 -16.80 -16.94 3.83
CA GLN A 253 -17.89 -15.98 3.73
C GLN A 253 -17.74 -15.07 2.50
N LEU A 254 -16.51 -14.68 2.15
CA LEU A 254 -16.23 -13.93 0.91
C LEU A 254 -16.64 -14.77 -0.31
N TRP A 255 -16.26 -16.05 -0.34
CA TRP A 255 -16.60 -16.97 -1.42
C TRP A 255 -18.10 -17.25 -1.51
N ASP A 256 -18.80 -17.30 -0.38
CA ASP A 256 -20.25 -17.47 -0.30
C ASP A 256 -20.95 -16.23 -0.90
N ILE A 257 -20.55 -15.02 -0.53
CA ILE A 257 -21.08 -13.76 -1.10
C ILE A 257 -20.87 -13.72 -2.64
N MET A 258 -19.69 -14.15 -3.10
CA MET A 258 -19.39 -14.24 -4.54
C MET A 258 -20.23 -15.32 -5.23
N ALA A 259 -20.46 -16.47 -4.58
CA ALA A 259 -21.28 -17.55 -5.10
C ALA A 259 -22.76 -17.16 -5.19
N GLU A 260 -23.30 -16.45 -4.18
CA GLU A 260 -24.65 -15.89 -4.18
C GLU A 260 -24.86 -14.90 -5.34
N SER A 261 -23.80 -14.17 -5.68
CA SER A 261 -23.74 -13.26 -6.83
C SER A 261 -23.44 -13.97 -8.17
N LYS A 262 -23.34 -15.30 -8.14
CA LYS A 262 -23.07 -16.19 -9.30
C LYS A 262 -21.71 -15.98 -9.96
N VAL A 263 -20.72 -15.50 -9.22
CA VAL A 263 -19.33 -15.46 -9.72
C VAL A 263 -18.81 -16.88 -9.84
N ALA A 264 -18.28 -17.24 -11.01
CA ALA A 264 -17.69 -18.55 -11.24
C ALA A 264 -16.50 -18.81 -10.31
N ASP A 265 -16.31 -20.06 -9.87
CA ASP A 265 -15.28 -20.40 -8.87
C ASP A 265 -13.87 -19.96 -9.28
N ILE A 266 -13.52 -20.14 -10.55
CA ILE A 266 -12.21 -19.74 -11.10
C ILE A 266 -11.98 -18.23 -11.10
N SER A 267 -13.08 -17.45 -11.13
CA SER A 267 -13.07 -15.99 -11.15
C SER A 267 -12.97 -15.37 -9.75
N LYS A 268 -13.27 -16.13 -8.69
CA LYS A 268 -13.37 -15.61 -7.31
C LYS A 268 -12.04 -15.05 -6.79
N GLU A 269 -10.95 -15.79 -6.98
CA GLU A 269 -9.61 -15.37 -6.54
C GLU A 269 -9.16 -14.09 -7.23
N VAL A 270 -9.39 -13.99 -8.55
CA VAL A 270 -9.06 -12.79 -9.34
C VAL A 270 -9.85 -11.58 -8.87
N LEU A 271 -11.17 -11.73 -8.67
CA LEU A 271 -11.99 -10.64 -8.16
C LEU A 271 -11.53 -10.18 -6.77
N ALA A 272 -11.22 -11.12 -5.87
CA ALA A 272 -10.73 -10.78 -4.54
C ALA A 272 -9.37 -10.07 -4.58
N ARG A 273 -8.46 -10.45 -5.49
CA ARG A 273 -7.20 -9.74 -5.73
C ARG A 273 -7.43 -8.32 -6.25
N TRP A 274 -8.36 -8.14 -7.19
CA TRP A 274 -8.72 -6.81 -7.71
C TRP A 274 -9.32 -5.90 -6.64
N LEU A 275 -10.23 -6.42 -5.80
CA LEU A 275 -10.78 -5.66 -4.68
C LEU A 275 -9.69 -5.28 -3.67
N HIS A 276 -8.67 -6.12 -3.48
CA HIS A 276 -7.51 -5.78 -2.65
C HIS A 276 -6.67 -4.65 -3.25
N GLU A 277 -6.35 -4.74 -4.55
CA GLU A 277 -5.56 -3.73 -5.27
C GLU A 277 -6.27 -2.37 -5.37
N LEU A 278 -7.60 -2.37 -5.54
CA LEU A 278 -8.44 -1.17 -5.48
C LEU A 278 -8.54 -0.57 -4.06
N GLY A 279 -8.06 -1.29 -3.05
CA GLY A 279 -8.12 -0.88 -1.66
C GLY A 279 -9.53 -0.96 -1.07
N GLU A 280 -10.43 -1.76 -1.66
CA GLU A 280 -11.76 -1.98 -1.10
C GLU A 280 -11.73 -2.97 0.05
N ILE A 281 -10.80 -3.94 -0.01
CA ILE A 281 -10.55 -4.92 1.05
C ILE A 281 -9.03 -5.05 1.29
N LEU A 282 -8.64 -5.64 2.42
CA LEU A 282 -7.31 -6.21 2.60
C LEU A 282 -7.42 -7.72 2.71
N TYR A 283 -6.77 -8.43 1.80
CA TYR A 283 -6.75 -9.87 1.81
C TYR A 283 -5.45 -10.40 1.19
N PHE A 284 -4.66 -11.10 2.00
CA PHE A 284 -3.35 -11.62 1.62
C PHE A 284 -3.45 -13.11 1.29
N GLN A 285 -4.05 -13.42 0.13
CA GLN A 285 -4.31 -14.79 -0.34
C GLN A 285 -3.08 -15.69 -0.31
N ASP A 286 -1.94 -15.15 -0.74
CA ASP A 286 -0.70 -15.89 -0.94
C ASP A 286 0.14 -16.00 0.36
N ASN A 287 -0.41 -15.62 1.52
CA ASN A 287 0.28 -15.66 2.81
C ASN A 287 -0.43 -16.61 3.79
N GLU A 288 0.22 -17.71 4.14
CA GLU A 288 -0.34 -18.75 5.02
C GLU A 288 -0.76 -18.23 6.42
N GLU A 289 -0.15 -17.16 6.93
CA GLU A 289 -0.46 -16.60 8.25
C GLU A 289 -1.55 -15.52 8.21
N LEU A 290 -1.88 -15.02 7.01
CA LEU A 290 -2.83 -13.91 6.81
C LEU A 290 -3.98 -14.24 5.86
N ASN A 291 -4.01 -15.43 5.27
CA ASN A 291 -5.06 -15.85 4.34
C ASN A 291 -6.34 -16.32 5.04
N ASP A 292 -6.39 -16.30 6.38
CA ASP A 292 -7.52 -16.77 7.19
C ASP A 292 -8.62 -15.71 7.39
N THR A 293 -8.33 -14.46 7.07
CA THR A 293 -9.20 -13.30 7.34
C THR A 293 -9.19 -12.31 6.18
N VAL A 294 -10.37 -11.78 5.86
CA VAL A 294 -10.58 -10.71 4.88
C VAL A 294 -11.05 -9.47 5.63
N ILE A 295 -10.29 -8.39 5.55
CA ILE A 295 -10.63 -7.12 6.20
C ILE A 295 -11.39 -6.24 5.20
N LEU A 296 -12.63 -5.90 5.51
CA LEU A 296 -13.52 -5.11 4.64
C LEU A 296 -13.42 -3.60 4.89
N LYS A 297 -12.85 -3.19 6.04
CA LYS A 297 -12.67 -1.78 6.42
C LYS A 297 -11.21 -1.53 6.78
N PRO A 298 -10.36 -1.19 5.81
CA PRO A 298 -8.92 -1.07 6.02
C PRO A 298 -8.51 -0.01 7.05
N GLN A 299 -9.30 1.05 7.25
CA GLN A 299 -9.02 2.11 8.24
C GLN A 299 -8.82 1.55 9.66
N TRP A 300 -9.58 0.49 9.96
CA TRP A 300 -9.58 -0.17 11.24
C TRP A 300 -8.21 -0.82 11.58
N VAL A 301 -7.46 -1.29 10.58
CA VAL A 301 -6.10 -1.81 10.78
C VAL A 301 -5.19 -0.72 11.33
N THR A 302 -5.21 0.45 10.69
CA THR A 302 -4.33 1.55 11.08
C THR A 302 -4.67 2.05 12.47
N GLU A 303 -5.95 2.19 12.81
CA GLU A 303 -6.39 2.61 14.15
C GLU A 303 -5.77 1.73 15.25
N TYR A 304 -5.70 0.41 15.07
CA TYR A 304 -5.28 -0.51 16.12
C TYR A 304 -3.77 -0.61 16.22
N ILE A 305 -3.06 -0.53 15.10
CA ILE A 305 -1.60 -0.48 15.10
C ILE A 305 -1.14 0.85 15.68
N SER A 306 -1.83 1.96 15.38
CA SER A 306 -1.60 3.27 16.01
C SER A 306 -1.71 3.21 17.53
N LYS A 307 -2.71 2.52 18.10
CA LYS A 307 -2.81 2.31 19.56
C LYS A 307 -1.57 1.63 20.16
N VAL A 308 -0.96 0.67 19.45
CA VAL A 308 0.27 0.01 19.91
C VAL A 308 1.43 0.98 19.87
N LEU A 309 1.57 1.68 18.75
CA LEU A 309 2.64 2.63 18.58
C LEU A 309 2.53 3.75 19.62
N GLU A 310 1.37 4.34 19.85
CA GLU A 310 1.17 5.44 20.80
C GLU A 310 1.18 5.02 22.28
N SER A 311 1.26 3.72 22.57
CA SER A 311 1.22 3.22 23.93
C SER A 311 2.46 3.65 24.73
N GLU A 312 2.25 4.49 25.75
CA GLU A 312 3.33 4.91 26.66
C GLU A 312 4.10 3.74 27.28
N GLU A 313 3.40 2.63 27.59
CA GLU A 313 4.03 1.46 28.20
C GLU A 313 4.98 0.76 27.21
N VAL A 314 4.56 0.61 25.96
CA VAL A 314 5.39 0.03 24.89
C VAL A 314 6.61 0.93 24.66
N ILE A 315 6.43 2.25 24.67
CA ILE A 315 7.52 3.23 24.55
C ILE A 315 8.49 3.12 25.75
N LYS A 316 7.98 3.14 26.98
CA LYS A 316 8.78 3.06 28.22
C LYS A 316 9.52 1.72 28.33
N ARG A 317 8.96 0.65 27.78
CA ARG A 317 9.59 -0.68 27.71
C ARG A 317 10.35 -0.91 26.41
N VAL A 318 10.80 0.15 25.72
CA VAL A 318 11.76 0.04 24.62
C VAL A 318 11.23 -0.83 23.47
N GLY A 319 9.93 -0.71 23.17
CA GLY A 319 9.26 -1.46 22.11
C GLY A 319 8.74 -2.84 22.52
N ILE A 320 8.90 -3.29 23.76
CA ILE A 320 8.36 -4.57 24.23
C ILE A 320 6.82 -4.52 24.24
N PHE A 321 6.21 -5.36 23.41
CA PHE A 321 4.77 -5.55 23.29
C PHE A 321 4.39 -6.98 23.68
N THR A 322 3.72 -7.12 24.83
CA THR A 322 3.37 -8.43 25.41
C THR A 322 1.95 -8.85 25.03
N ARG A 323 1.65 -10.16 25.07
CA ARG A 323 0.27 -10.67 24.93
C ARG A 323 -0.71 -10.03 25.91
N GLN A 324 -0.28 -9.77 27.15
CA GLN A 324 -1.10 -9.07 28.13
C GLN A 324 -1.43 -7.64 27.69
N LYS A 325 -0.44 -6.89 27.19
CA LYS A 325 -0.66 -5.52 26.72
C LYS A 325 -1.51 -5.50 25.45
N MET A 326 -1.29 -6.44 24.55
CA MET A 326 -2.12 -6.65 23.35
C MET A 326 -3.59 -6.87 23.72
N ALA A 327 -3.87 -7.74 24.69
CA ALA A 327 -5.23 -7.97 25.18
C ALA A 327 -5.86 -6.74 25.86
N GLN A 328 -5.06 -5.83 26.41
CA GLN A 328 -5.56 -4.57 26.98
C GLN A 328 -5.86 -3.53 25.90
N LEU A 329 -4.95 -3.32 24.94
CA LEU A 329 -5.10 -2.31 23.89
C LEU A 329 -6.17 -2.70 22.86
N TRP A 330 -6.32 -4.00 22.62
CA TRP A 330 -7.24 -4.59 21.65
C TRP A 330 -8.29 -5.44 22.36
N CYS A 331 -8.76 -4.99 23.52
CA CYS A 331 -9.67 -5.74 24.39
C CYS A 331 -11.01 -6.07 23.74
N ASP A 332 -11.42 -5.26 22.79
CA ASP A 332 -12.65 -5.38 22.00
C ASP A 332 -12.52 -6.34 20.80
N LEU A 333 -11.32 -6.88 20.55
CA LEU A 333 -11.08 -7.83 19.46
C LEU A 333 -11.07 -9.26 19.97
N GLU A 334 -11.55 -10.18 19.13
CA GLU A 334 -11.41 -11.62 19.34
C GLU A 334 -9.93 -12.04 19.32
N PRO A 335 -9.54 -13.10 20.06
CA PRO A 335 -8.14 -13.53 20.14
C PRO A 335 -7.49 -13.81 18.78
N SER A 336 -8.17 -14.52 17.88
CA SER A 336 -7.66 -14.82 16.52
C SER A 336 -7.38 -13.54 15.74
N MET A 337 -8.16 -12.49 15.96
CA MET A 337 -8.01 -11.24 15.26
C MET A 337 -6.85 -10.40 15.80
N ARG A 338 -6.58 -10.49 17.11
CA ARG A 338 -5.37 -9.92 17.70
C ARG A 338 -4.12 -10.59 17.12
N ASP A 339 -4.16 -11.91 16.95
CA ASP A 339 -3.08 -12.66 16.28
C ASP A 339 -2.92 -12.22 14.82
N HIS A 340 -4.02 -12.08 14.08
CA HIS A 340 -3.98 -11.61 12.70
C HIS A 340 -3.34 -10.22 12.56
N PHE A 341 -3.69 -9.26 13.43
CA PHE A 341 -3.03 -7.94 13.43
C PHE A 341 -1.56 -8.01 13.81
N LEU A 342 -1.18 -8.91 14.73
CA LEU A 342 0.22 -9.11 15.06
C LEU A 342 1.00 -9.70 13.88
N HIS A 343 0.48 -10.73 13.19
CA HIS A 343 1.10 -11.27 11.97
C HIS A 343 1.19 -10.20 10.88
N LEU A 344 0.20 -9.32 10.78
CA LEU A 344 0.25 -8.20 9.84
C LEU A 344 1.39 -7.24 10.16
N MET A 345 1.58 -6.89 11.44
CA MET A 345 2.73 -6.08 11.88
C MET A 345 4.06 -6.78 11.58
N GLU A 346 4.15 -8.10 11.78
CA GLU A 346 5.34 -8.90 11.49
C GLU A 346 5.67 -8.95 9.99
N ARG A 347 4.65 -9.18 9.14
CA ARG A 347 4.80 -9.28 7.69
C ARG A 347 5.36 -8.01 7.05
N PHE A 348 5.12 -6.85 7.65
CA PHE A 348 5.59 -5.55 7.18
C PHE A 348 6.71 -4.99 8.07
N ASP A 349 7.42 -5.88 8.77
CA ASP A 349 8.64 -5.58 9.49
C ASP A 349 8.47 -4.48 10.58
N LEU A 350 7.26 -4.32 11.12
CA LEU A 350 6.96 -3.41 12.25
C LEU A 350 7.28 -4.03 13.60
N SER A 351 7.21 -5.36 13.66
CA SER A 351 7.52 -6.12 14.86
C SER A 351 8.06 -7.51 14.55
N TYR A 352 8.63 -8.16 15.55
CA TYR A 352 8.97 -9.59 15.49
C TYR A 352 8.82 -10.23 16.88
N ARG A 353 8.56 -11.53 16.93
CA ARG A 353 8.53 -12.29 18.19
C ARG A 353 9.93 -12.61 18.67
N THR A 354 10.17 -12.49 19.96
CA THR A 354 11.48 -12.88 20.52
C THR A 354 11.60 -14.40 20.54
N GLN A 355 12.82 -14.91 20.35
CA GLN A 355 13.06 -16.36 20.37
C GLN A 355 12.86 -16.97 21.75
N GLU A 356 13.23 -16.23 22.80
CA GLU A 356 13.13 -16.66 24.19
C GLU A 356 11.67 -16.78 24.65
N ASN A 357 10.79 -15.91 24.16
CA ASN A 357 9.39 -15.90 24.55
C ASN A 357 8.47 -15.44 23.40
N ARG A 358 7.73 -16.39 22.83
CA ARG A 358 6.77 -16.12 21.75
C ARG A 358 5.58 -15.25 22.16
N ASP A 359 5.39 -15.01 23.46
CA ASP A 359 4.38 -14.07 23.97
C ASP A 359 4.87 -12.61 24.01
N ILE A 360 6.12 -12.37 23.61
CA ILE A 360 6.72 -11.05 23.53
C ILE A 360 7.05 -10.75 22.07
N SER A 361 6.53 -9.62 21.59
CA SER A 361 6.90 -9.04 20.32
C SER A 361 7.64 -7.73 20.54
N LEU A 362 8.68 -7.48 19.77
CA LEU A 362 9.42 -6.22 19.81
C LEU A 362 8.94 -5.34 18.64
N VAL A 363 8.43 -4.15 18.95
CA VAL A 363 8.03 -3.14 17.97
C VAL A 363 9.23 -2.27 17.63
N VAL A 364 9.79 -2.47 16.44
CA VAL A 364 11.08 -1.86 16.04
C VAL A 364 11.00 -0.34 15.88
N GLU A 365 9.80 0.19 15.61
CA GLU A 365 9.52 1.62 15.54
C GLU A 365 9.63 2.34 16.91
N ARG A 366 9.67 1.57 18.00
CA ARG A 366 9.78 2.10 19.38
C ARG A 366 11.13 1.87 20.03
N LEU A 367 12.13 1.51 19.24
CA LEU A 367 13.51 1.43 19.70
C LEU A 367 14.09 2.84 19.95
N PRO A 368 14.94 2.99 20.97
CA PRO A 368 15.56 4.27 21.33
C PRO A 368 16.54 4.69 20.24
N PHE A 369 16.74 5.98 20.05
CA PHE A 369 17.75 6.46 19.11
C PHE A 369 19.17 6.25 19.64
N ASP A 370 19.36 6.44 20.94
CA ASP A 370 20.66 6.27 21.59
C ASP A 370 21.02 4.79 21.74
N PRO A 371 22.27 4.42 21.44
CA PRO A 371 22.71 3.06 21.64
C PRO A 371 22.74 2.71 23.13
N PRO A 372 22.35 1.48 23.52
CA PRO A 372 22.66 0.96 24.84
C PRO A 372 24.18 0.79 25.00
N ASN A 373 24.68 0.58 26.22
CA ASN A 373 26.12 0.33 26.45
C ASN A 373 26.54 -1.02 25.84
N PHE A 374 26.92 -1.02 24.56
CA PHE A 374 27.35 -2.19 23.80
C PHE A 374 28.87 -2.24 23.66
N GLU A 375 29.55 -1.10 23.81
CA GLU A 375 30.99 -0.94 23.58
C GLU A 375 31.80 -1.86 24.48
N GLN A 376 31.41 -2.02 25.75
CA GLN A 376 32.11 -2.94 26.66
C GLN A 376 32.08 -4.39 26.17
N LYS A 377 30.90 -4.87 25.75
CA LYS A 377 30.73 -6.22 25.19
C LYS A 377 31.54 -6.39 23.90
N TRP A 378 31.50 -5.37 23.04
CA TRP A 378 32.23 -5.37 21.77
C TRP A 378 33.75 -5.40 21.98
N GLN A 379 34.28 -4.61 22.91
CA GLN A 379 35.71 -4.57 23.22
C GLN A 379 36.21 -5.87 23.85
N GLN A 380 35.41 -6.54 24.67
CA GLN A 380 35.76 -7.85 25.23
C GLN A 380 35.98 -8.89 24.14
N ILE A 381 35.14 -8.91 23.09
CA ILE A 381 35.30 -9.82 21.95
C ILE A 381 36.60 -9.51 21.19
N LYS A 382 36.91 -8.23 20.98
CA LYS A 382 38.16 -7.80 20.32
C LYS A 382 39.43 -8.21 21.05
N GLN A 383 39.35 -8.43 22.36
CA GLN A 383 40.49 -8.83 23.20
C GLN A 383 40.70 -10.35 23.24
N THR A 384 39.88 -11.13 22.55
CA THR A 384 40.07 -12.59 22.43
C THR A 384 41.14 -12.93 21.41
N ASP A 385 41.94 -13.96 21.67
CA ASP A 385 43.12 -14.33 20.86
C ASP A 385 42.77 -14.78 19.41
N GLU A 386 41.50 -15.11 19.14
CA GLU A 386 41.00 -15.58 17.83
C GLU A 386 40.02 -14.59 17.16
N CYS A 387 40.15 -13.28 17.41
CA CYS A 387 39.28 -12.28 16.82
C CYS A 387 39.77 -11.79 15.44
N HIS A 388 39.05 -12.13 14.37
CA HIS A 388 39.21 -11.53 13.04
C HIS A 388 38.12 -10.50 12.76
N GLU A 389 38.50 -9.23 12.59
CA GLU A 389 37.55 -8.15 12.29
C GLU A 389 37.41 -7.94 10.78
N ILE A 390 36.18 -8.01 10.28
CA ILE A 390 35.82 -7.62 8.91
C ILE A 390 34.85 -6.44 9.00
N SER A 391 35.17 -5.34 8.32
CA SER A 391 34.30 -4.17 8.22
C SER A 391 33.81 -3.99 6.79
N MET A 392 32.49 -3.86 6.62
CA MET A 392 31.86 -3.58 5.34
C MET A 392 31.09 -2.26 5.45
N LYS A 393 31.33 -1.35 4.51
CA LYS A 393 30.63 -0.06 4.42
C LYS A 393 29.80 -0.01 3.15
N PHE A 394 28.49 0.06 3.30
CA PHE A 394 27.56 0.32 2.21
C PHE A 394 27.31 1.82 2.12
N GLN A 395 27.75 2.45 1.03
CA GLN A 395 27.44 3.86 0.75
C GLN A 395 26.18 3.92 -0.09
N LEU A 396 25.07 4.27 0.57
CA LEU A 396 23.80 4.52 -0.10
C LEU A 396 23.64 6.03 -0.31
N ASN A 397 23.10 6.42 -1.47
CA ASN A 397 22.78 7.82 -1.74
C ASN A 397 21.69 8.34 -0.78
N THR A 398 20.82 7.44 -0.31
CA THR A 398 19.77 7.67 0.66
C THR A 398 19.55 6.38 1.46
N ILE A 399 19.30 6.48 2.76
CA ILE A 399 18.88 5.34 3.59
C ILE A 399 17.34 5.40 3.66
N PRO A 400 16.60 4.50 2.97
CA PRO A 400 15.16 4.37 3.19
C PRO A 400 14.87 4.22 4.68
N ALA A 401 13.90 4.98 5.21
CA ALA A 401 13.45 4.76 6.58
C ALA A 401 12.87 3.36 6.64
N GLY A 402 13.22 2.66 7.71
CA GLY A 402 12.97 1.23 7.78
C GLY A 402 14.22 0.39 7.56
N ILE A 403 15.26 0.77 6.79
CA ILE A 403 16.39 -0.18 6.58
C ILE A 403 16.98 -0.69 7.90
N PRO A 404 17.37 0.16 8.88
CA PRO A 404 17.85 -0.36 10.15
C PRO A 404 16.80 -1.22 10.87
N THR A 405 15.54 -0.79 10.92
CA THR A 405 14.49 -1.47 11.68
C THR A 405 13.95 -2.73 11.02
N TRP A 406 13.78 -2.75 9.70
CA TRP A 406 13.54 -3.92 8.86
C TRP A 406 14.70 -4.90 8.94
N PHE A 407 15.94 -4.43 8.89
CA PHE A 407 17.10 -5.31 9.04
C PHE A 407 17.11 -5.96 10.41
N ILE A 408 16.82 -5.19 11.48
CA ILE A 408 16.62 -5.72 12.83
C ILE A 408 15.49 -6.75 12.87
N ALA A 409 14.33 -6.45 12.28
CA ALA A 409 13.17 -7.34 12.26
C ALA A 409 13.45 -8.64 11.49
N ARG A 410 14.08 -8.55 10.31
CA ARG A 410 14.39 -9.72 9.46
C ARG A 410 15.53 -10.57 9.99
N GLN A 411 16.50 -9.96 10.66
CA GLN A 411 17.66 -10.64 11.27
C GLN A 411 17.46 -10.90 12.77
N HIS A 412 16.24 -10.80 13.28
CA HIS A 412 15.94 -10.93 14.70
C HIS A 412 16.45 -12.24 15.31
N ARG A 413 16.61 -13.30 14.50
CA ARG A 413 17.12 -14.59 14.97
C ARG A 413 18.54 -14.55 15.55
N PHE A 414 19.30 -13.50 15.24
CA PHE A 414 20.69 -13.31 15.70
C PHE A 414 20.81 -12.23 16.78
N THR A 415 19.70 -11.60 17.19
CA THR A 415 19.71 -10.47 18.13
C THR A 415 20.23 -10.85 19.51
N THR A 416 21.15 -10.06 20.07
CA THR A 416 21.58 -10.21 21.47
C THR A 416 20.72 -9.38 22.44
N ASN A 417 19.48 -9.05 22.05
CA ASN A 417 18.61 -8.09 22.73
C ASN A 417 19.26 -6.71 22.98
N THR A 418 20.29 -6.37 22.18
CA THR A 418 21.02 -5.10 22.26
C THR A 418 20.80 -4.37 20.95
N HIS A 419 19.74 -3.57 20.90
CA HIS A 419 19.29 -2.89 19.69
C HIS A 419 18.87 -1.45 20.01
N TRP A 420 19.00 -0.59 19.02
CA TRP A 420 18.53 0.79 19.00
C TRP A 420 18.06 1.09 17.59
N ARG A 421 17.45 2.25 17.37
CA ARG A 421 16.78 2.63 16.13
C ARG A 421 17.68 2.49 14.89
N ASN A 422 18.99 2.71 15.07
CA ASN A 422 19.96 2.77 13.99
C ASN A 422 21.04 1.68 14.07
N GLY A 423 20.87 0.67 14.92
CA GLY A 423 21.86 -0.41 15.03
C GLY A 423 21.47 -1.53 15.99
N VAL A 424 22.19 -2.63 15.88
CA VAL A 424 21.93 -3.85 16.62
C VAL A 424 23.21 -4.66 16.74
N LEU A 425 23.38 -5.33 17.87
CA LEU A 425 24.40 -6.33 18.06
C LEU A 425 23.82 -7.71 17.75
N PHE A 426 24.48 -8.43 16.86
CA PHE A 426 24.17 -9.79 16.52
C PHE A 426 25.23 -10.76 17.01
N ALA A 427 24.80 -11.95 17.39
CA ALA A 427 25.65 -13.09 17.66
C ALA A 427 25.05 -14.33 17.01
N ASP A 428 25.91 -15.12 16.37
CA ASP A 428 25.57 -16.45 15.87
C ASP A 428 26.30 -17.46 16.77
N THR A 429 25.67 -17.79 17.89
CA THR A 429 26.17 -18.86 18.77
C THR A 429 25.71 -20.20 18.19
N PRO A 430 26.61 -21.19 18.05
CA PRO A 430 26.27 -22.53 17.57
C PRO A 430 25.26 -23.26 18.45
#